data_AF-A0A0E4FXE1-F1
#
_entry.id   AF-A0A0E4FXE1-F1
#
_cell.length_a   1.000
_cell.length_b   1.000
_cell.length_c   1.000
_cell.angle_alpha   90.00
_cell.angle_beta   90.00
_cell.angle_gamma   90.00
#
_symmetry.space_group_name_H-M   'P 1'
#
loop_
_entity.id
_entity.type
_entity.pdbx_description
1 polymer ?
#
loop_
_entity_poly.entity_id
_entity_poly.type
_entity_poly.pdbx_seq_one_letter_code
_entity_poly.pdbx_strand_id
1 'polypeptide(L)'
;MRYGFLMTGLLLLAAPAQAGDAPPRSTYVTMVLQAFAAKVECPNTDLVYQDLVQKAQQMQLPDGTTEKVRKAIAWMHTGGKMGEKQDDELMAEVAVATQATDMDQRRLGMPGWCEAQKTNLAGLIRSKGG
;
A
#
# COMPACT_ATOMS: atom_id res chain seq x y z
N MET A 1 54.19 27.47 9.74
CA MET A 1 52.89 28.05 10.18
C MET A 1 52.28 28.73 8.96
N ARG A 2 51.09 28.45 8.44
CA ARG A 2 49.85 27.85 8.93
C ARG A 2 49.14 27.15 7.75
N TYR A 3 48.56 25.99 8.04
CA TYR A 3 47.64 25.25 7.17
C TYR A 3 46.33 26.01 6.97
N GLY A 4 45.77 25.92 5.76
CA GLY A 4 44.42 26.36 5.42
C GLY A 4 43.77 25.37 4.46
N PHE A 5 43.64 24.12 4.91
CA PHE A 5 42.81 23.10 4.26
C PHE A 5 41.35 23.51 4.49
N LEU A 6 40.64 23.96 3.46
CA LEU A 6 39.18 24.05 3.46
C LEU A 6 38.66 22.91 2.58
N MET A 7 38.40 21.77 3.23
CA MET A 7 37.54 20.73 2.70
C MET A 7 36.12 21.29 2.63
N THR A 8 35.66 21.60 1.42
CA THR A 8 34.25 21.87 1.16
C THR A 8 33.52 20.53 1.26
N GLY A 9 32.94 20.27 2.43
CA GLY A 9 32.11 19.10 2.69
C GLY A 9 30.89 19.12 1.76
N LEU A 10 30.84 18.16 0.85
CA LEU A 10 29.66 17.83 0.07
C LEU A 10 28.63 17.22 1.03
N LEU A 11 27.75 18.06 1.58
CA LEU A 11 26.56 17.61 2.28
C LEU A 11 25.61 17.00 1.25
N LEU A 12 25.75 15.69 1.05
CA LEU A 12 24.70 14.84 0.49
C LEU A 12 23.50 14.95 1.43
N LEU A 13 22.53 15.80 1.06
CA LEU A 13 21.18 15.73 1.57
C LEU A 13 20.67 14.32 1.20
N ALA A 14 20.69 13.42 2.19
CA ALA A 14 19.91 12.20 2.14
C ALA A 14 18.44 12.60 2.12
N ALA A 15 17.91 12.84 0.91
CA ALA A 15 16.47 12.86 0.69
C ALA A 15 15.90 11.51 1.18
N PRO A 16 14.72 11.51 1.81
CA PRO A 16 14.11 10.25 2.24
C PRO A 16 13.82 9.42 0.99
N ALA A 17 14.58 8.34 0.83
CA ALA A 17 14.52 7.41 -0.31
C ALA A 17 13.25 6.54 -0.31
N GLN A 18 12.08 7.10 -0.02
CA GLN A 18 10.83 6.36 0.20
C GLN A 18 9.63 7.11 -0.41
N ALA A 19 9.70 7.46 -1.69
CA ALA A 19 8.53 7.95 -2.44
C ALA A 19 8.72 7.97 -3.96
N GLY A 20 9.96 7.98 -4.47
CA GLY A 20 10.25 8.21 -5.89
C GLY A 20 10.31 6.97 -6.79
N ASP A 21 10.63 5.79 -6.25
CA ASP A 21 11.09 4.65 -7.07
C ASP A 21 10.23 3.38 -6.97
N ALA A 22 9.10 3.42 -6.25
CA ALA A 22 8.18 2.29 -6.22
C ALA A 22 7.39 2.23 -7.54
N PRO A 23 7.37 1.09 -8.27
CA PRO A 23 6.54 0.95 -9.46
C PRO A 23 5.10 1.37 -9.16
N PRO A 24 4.40 2.02 -10.12
CA PRO A 24 3.02 2.45 -9.90
C PRO A 24 2.10 1.29 -9.48
N ARG A 25 2.40 0.06 -9.90
CA ARG A 25 1.68 -1.15 -9.50
C ARG A 25 1.87 -1.51 -8.01
N SER A 26 3.08 -1.45 -7.45
CA SER A 26 3.32 -1.84 -6.06
C SER A 26 2.64 -0.89 -5.07
N THR A 27 2.61 0.41 -5.40
CA THR A 27 1.84 1.43 -4.66
C THR A 27 0.35 1.10 -4.68
N TYR A 28 -0.16 0.72 -5.85
CA TYR A 28 -1.56 0.32 -6.00
C TYR A 28 -1.90 -0.96 -5.23
N VAL A 29 -1.04 -1.98 -5.29
CA VAL A 29 -1.18 -3.23 -4.52
C VAL A 29 -1.29 -2.94 -3.02
N THR A 30 -0.43 -2.06 -2.51
CA THR A 30 -0.44 -1.66 -1.11
C THR A 30 -1.77 -0.97 -0.74
N MET A 31 -2.24 -0.03 -1.55
CA MET A 31 -3.54 0.64 -1.30
C MET A 31 -4.70 -0.36 -1.30
N VAL A 32 -4.77 -1.27 -2.28
CA VAL A 32 -5.84 -2.26 -2.36
C VAL A 32 -5.81 -3.19 -1.15
N LEU A 33 -4.64 -3.70 -0.79
CA LEU A 33 -4.47 -4.55 0.40
C LEU A 33 -4.93 -3.83 1.67
N GLN A 34 -4.43 -2.61 1.91
CA GLN A 34 -4.80 -1.83 3.09
C GLN A 34 -6.29 -1.53 3.13
N ALA A 35 -6.92 -1.28 1.98
CA ALA A 35 -8.37 -1.04 1.91
C ALA A 35 -9.19 -2.30 2.24
N PHE A 36 -8.75 -3.48 1.81
CA PHE A 36 -9.37 -4.75 2.22
C PHE A 36 -9.16 -5.02 3.71
N ALA A 37 -7.95 -4.82 4.23
CA ALA A 37 -7.65 -4.98 5.65
C ALA A 37 -8.50 -4.01 6.50
N ALA A 38 -8.59 -2.73 6.11
CA ALA A 38 -9.42 -1.74 6.78
C ALA A 38 -10.90 -2.12 6.79
N LYS A 39 -11.44 -2.66 5.69
CA LYS A 39 -12.82 -3.17 5.66
C LYS A 39 -13.06 -4.33 6.65
N VAL A 40 -12.06 -5.18 6.88
CA VAL A 40 -12.18 -6.34 7.77
C VAL A 40 -11.99 -5.93 9.23
N GLU A 41 -11.04 -5.04 9.51
CA GLU A 41 -10.54 -4.80 10.86
C GLU A 41 -11.01 -3.47 11.46
N CYS A 42 -11.27 -2.46 10.63
CA CYS A 42 -11.71 -1.15 11.12
C CYS A 42 -13.23 -1.09 11.30
N PRO A 43 -13.71 -0.60 12.45
CA PRO A 43 -15.13 -0.52 12.70
C PRO A 43 -15.81 0.41 11.70
N ASN A 44 -17.02 0.03 11.28
CA ASN A 44 -17.85 0.81 10.35
C ASN A 44 -17.12 1.23 9.07
N THR A 45 -16.20 0.42 8.55
CA THR A 45 -15.50 0.72 7.29
C THR A 45 -16.03 -0.17 6.18
N ASP A 46 -16.31 0.41 5.02
CA ASP A 46 -16.65 -0.32 3.80
C ASP A 46 -15.70 0.05 2.67
N LEU A 47 -15.57 -0.87 1.72
CA LEU A 47 -14.71 -0.76 0.55
C LEU A 47 -15.59 -0.59 -0.68
N VAL A 48 -15.29 0.41 -1.51
CA VAL A 48 -15.98 0.59 -2.78
C VAL A 48 -15.09 0.13 -3.92
N TYR A 49 -15.42 -1.05 -4.44
CA TYR A 49 -14.63 -1.68 -5.51
C TYR A 49 -14.52 -0.82 -6.77
N GLN A 50 -15.58 -0.10 -7.12
CA GLN A 50 -15.59 0.80 -8.27
C GLN A 50 -14.53 1.91 -8.14
N ASP A 51 -14.33 2.44 -6.94
CA ASP A 51 -13.36 3.50 -6.68
C ASP A 51 -11.91 2.97 -6.81
N LEU A 52 -11.67 1.71 -6.42
CA LEU A 52 -10.40 1.03 -6.68
C LEU A 52 -10.11 0.89 -8.18
N VAL A 53 -11.09 0.43 -8.96
CA VAL A 53 -10.97 0.31 -10.43
C VAL A 53 -10.69 1.68 -11.06
N GLN A 54 -11.41 2.72 -10.64
CA GLN A 54 -11.17 4.08 -11.13
C GLN A 54 -9.78 4.58 -10.74
N LYS A 55 -9.30 4.27 -9.53
CA LYS A 55 -7.94 4.63 -9.09
C LYS A 55 -6.87 3.92 -9.94
N ALA A 56 -7.06 2.65 -10.27
CA ALA A 56 -6.15 1.93 -11.17
C ALA A 56 -6.06 2.61 -12.55
N GLN A 57 -7.20 3.03 -13.10
CA GLN A 57 -7.27 3.76 -14.37
C GLN A 57 -6.57 5.11 -14.30
N GLN A 58 -6.78 5.88 -13.22
CA GLN A 58 -6.08 7.16 -12.99
C GLN A 58 -4.55 6.97 -12.90
N MET A 59 -4.11 5.84 -12.36
CA MET A 59 -2.71 5.44 -12.29
C MET A 59 -2.20 4.78 -13.59
N GLN A 60 -3.04 4.74 -14.64
CA GLN A 60 -2.70 4.20 -15.95
C GLN A 60 -2.23 2.73 -15.89
N LEU A 61 -2.77 1.97 -14.94
CA LEU A 61 -2.48 0.55 -14.80
C LEU A 61 -3.27 -0.26 -15.84
N PRO A 62 -2.78 -1.45 -16.24
CA PRO A 62 -3.50 -2.31 -17.17
C PRO A 62 -4.90 -2.66 -16.68
N ASP A 63 -5.83 -2.82 -17.62
CA ASP A 63 -7.18 -3.28 -17.31
C ASP A 63 -7.16 -4.62 -16.56
N GLY A 64 -8.07 -4.76 -15.60
CA GLY A 64 -8.15 -5.96 -14.75
C GLY A 64 -7.10 -6.03 -13.63
N THR A 65 -6.20 -5.05 -13.49
CA THR A 65 -5.21 -5.02 -12.40
C THR A 65 -5.88 -5.14 -11.03
N THR A 66 -6.97 -4.40 -10.78
CA THR A 66 -7.72 -4.48 -9.51
C THR A 66 -8.18 -5.90 -9.17
N GLU A 67 -8.71 -6.62 -10.16
CA GLU A 67 -9.23 -7.97 -9.94
C GLU A 67 -8.09 -8.96 -9.71
N LYS A 68 -6.98 -8.84 -10.46
CA LYS A 68 -5.77 -9.65 -10.24
C LYS A 68 -5.20 -9.44 -8.83
N VAL A 69 -5.07 -8.19 -8.40
CA VAL A 69 -4.58 -7.83 -7.07
C VAL A 69 -5.51 -8.39 -5.99
N ARG A 70 -6.84 -8.21 -6.12
CA ARG A 70 -7.82 -8.77 -5.19
C ARG A 70 -7.70 -10.28 -5.06
N LYS A 71 -7.60 -10.99 -6.19
CA LYS A 71 -7.44 -12.44 -6.23
C LYS A 71 -6.12 -12.90 -5.61
N ALA A 72 -5.02 -12.19 -5.86
CA ALA A 72 -3.71 -12.47 -5.29
C ALA A 72 -3.70 -12.29 -3.76
N ILE A 73 -4.29 -11.19 -3.27
CA ILE A 73 -4.47 -10.93 -1.84
C ILE A 73 -5.27 -12.06 -1.20
N ALA A 74 -6.43 -12.41 -1.77
CA ALA A 74 -7.27 -13.49 -1.25
C ALA A 74 -6.52 -14.84 -1.24
N TRP A 75 -5.78 -15.15 -2.31
CA TRP A 75 -4.96 -16.35 -2.38
C TRP A 75 -3.93 -16.40 -1.26
N MET A 76 -3.18 -15.32 -1.08
CA MET A 76 -2.14 -15.23 -0.05
C MET A 76 -2.71 -15.37 1.36
N HIS A 77 -3.76 -14.63 1.68
CA HIS A 77 -4.31 -14.56 3.04
C HIS A 77 -5.12 -15.81 3.44
N THR A 78 -5.47 -16.65 2.47
CA THR A 78 -6.21 -17.89 2.73
C THR A 78 -5.38 -19.16 2.58
N GLY A 79 -4.07 -19.03 2.29
CA GLY A 79 -3.22 -20.16 1.98
C GLY A 79 -3.67 -20.91 0.72
N GLY A 80 -4.21 -20.20 -0.27
CA GLY A 80 -4.64 -20.74 -1.55
C GLY A 80 -6.06 -21.31 -1.60
N LYS A 81 -6.90 -21.06 -0.58
CA LYS A 81 -8.28 -21.58 -0.53
C LYS A 81 -9.30 -20.70 -1.27
N MET A 82 -8.98 -19.41 -1.48
CA MET A 82 -9.81 -18.46 -2.23
C MET A 82 -8.93 -17.61 -3.15
N GLY A 83 -9.54 -16.99 -4.17
CA GLY A 83 -8.79 -16.16 -5.12
C GLY A 83 -8.02 -17.02 -6.13
N GLU A 84 -6.93 -16.46 -6.66
CA GLU A 84 -6.15 -17.07 -7.74
C GLU A 84 -4.69 -16.63 -7.62
N LYS A 85 -3.75 -17.59 -7.62
CA LYS A 85 -2.33 -17.27 -7.66
C LYS A 85 -2.01 -16.51 -8.95
N GLN A 86 -1.32 -15.38 -8.82
CA GLN A 86 -0.85 -14.59 -9.96
C GLN A 86 0.63 -14.89 -10.25
N ASP A 87 1.22 -14.18 -11.21
CA ASP A 87 2.66 -14.26 -11.48
C ASP A 87 3.49 -13.93 -10.22
N ASP A 88 4.71 -14.47 -10.16
CA ASP A 88 5.53 -14.40 -8.96
C ASP A 88 5.93 -12.96 -8.60
N GLU A 89 5.93 -12.04 -9.57
CA GLU A 89 6.21 -10.62 -9.35
C GLU A 89 5.07 -9.95 -8.57
N LEU A 90 3.83 -10.11 -9.04
CA LEU A 90 2.64 -9.61 -8.32
C LEU A 90 2.50 -10.30 -6.95
N MET A 91 2.80 -11.59 -6.86
CA MET A 91 2.80 -12.29 -5.58
C MET A 91 3.84 -11.73 -4.61
N ALA A 92 5.04 -11.37 -5.08
CA ALA A 92 6.06 -10.73 -4.26
C ALA A 92 5.62 -9.34 -3.77
N GLU A 93 5.01 -8.53 -4.65
CA GLU A 93 4.46 -7.22 -4.27
C GLU A 93 3.38 -7.34 -3.18
N VAL A 94 2.47 -8.32 -3.31
CA VAL A 94 1.43 -8.57 -2.30
C VAL A 94 2.05 -9.01 -0.97
N ALA A 95 3.11 -9.82 -0.99
CA ALA A 95 3.80 -10.27 0.22
C ALA A 95 4.46 -9.09 0.95
N VAL A 96 5.15 -8.23 0.21
CA VAL A 96 5.79 -7.01 0.76
C VAL A 96 4.74 -6.07 1.33
N ALA A 97 3.64 -5.85 0.61
CA ALA A 97 2.54 -5.01 1.08
C ALA A 97 1.90 -5.57 2.38
N THR A 98 1.78 -6.89 2.48
CA THR A 98 1.25 -7.59 3.66
C THR A 98 2.16 -7.34 4.86
N GLN A 99 3.47 -7.60 4.70
CA GLN A 99 4.44 -7.37 5.76
C GLN A 99 4.48 -5.90 6.21
N ALA A 100 4.44 -4.95 5.27
CA ALA A 100 4.42 -3.54 5.59
C ALA A 100 3.15 -3.14 6.36
N THR A 101 2.00 -3.67 5.96
CA THR A 101 0.72 -3.42 6.63
C THR A 101 0.73 -3.97 8.06
N ASP A 102 1.19 -5.21 8.25
CA ASP A 102 1.32 -5.83 9.57
C ASP A 102 2.26 -5.03 10.49
N MET A 103 3.37 -4.53 9.95
CA MET A 103 4.31 -3.68 10.69
C MET A 103 3.65 -2.36 11.11
N ASP A 104 2.93 -1.70 10.20
CA ASP A 104 2.25 -0.44 10.51
C ASP A 104 1.14 -0.62 11.55
N GLN A 105 0.37 -1.70 11.47
CA GLN A 105 -0.65 -2.04 12.47
C GLN A 105 -0.05 -2.23 13.86
N ARG A 106 1.09 -2.94 13.96
CA ARG A 106 1.81 -3.12 15.23
C ARG A 106 2.39 -1.81 15.75
N ARG A 107 2.94 -0.99 14.86
CA ARG A 107 3.61 0.28 15.22
C ARG A 107 2.60 1.34 15.69
N LEU A 108 1.46 1.46 15.02
CA LEU A 108 0.45 2.48 15.31
C LEU A 108 -0.60 2.00 16.33
N GLY A 109 -0.72 0.69 16.53
CA GLY A 109 -1.86 0.07 17.20
C GLY A 109 -3.13 0.15 16.34
N MET A 110 -4.04 -0.81 16.49
CA MET A 110 -5.22 -0.91 15.62
C MET A 110 -6.08 0.36 15.55
N PRO A 111 -6.40 1.06 16.66
CA PRO A 111 -7.17 2.31 16.56
C PRO A 111 -6.43 3.40 15.77
N GLY A 112 -5.13 3.60 16.03
CA GLY A 112 -4.32 4.59 15.33
C GLY A 112 -4.14 4.25 13.85
N TRP A 113 -3.97 2.97 13.54
CA TRP A 113 -3.89 2.48 12.17
C TRP A 113 -5.21 2.73 11.42
N CYS A 114 -6.35 2.41 12.02
CA CYS A 114 -7.66 2.65 11.41
C CYS A 114 -7.95 4.14 11.16
N GLU A 115 -7.57 5.03 12.09
CA GLU A 115 -7.68 6.48 11.85
C GLU A 115 -6.77 6.92 10.70
N ALA A 116 -5.53 6.42 10.62
CA ALA A 116 -4.63 6.73 9.51
C ALA A 116 -5.19 6.28 8.15
N GLN A 117 -5.86 5.12 8.10
CA GLN A 117 -6.46 4.63 6.86
C GLN A 117 -7.58 5.53 6.33
N LYS A 118 -8.35 6.22 7.19
CA LYS A 118 -9.38 7.16 6.74
C LYS A 118 -8.80 8.29 5.89
N THR A 119 -7.57 8.73 6.20
CA THR A 119 -6.87 9.75 5.43
C THR A 119 -6.17 9.15 4.21
N ASN A 120 -5.40 8.07 4.39
CA ASN A 120 -4.58 7.49 3.34
C ASN A 120 -5.39 6.85 2.20
N LEU A 121 -6.57 6.33 2.53
CA LEU A 121 -7.48 5.67 1.60
C LEU A 121 -8.73 6.51 1.33
N ALA A 122 -8.65 7.83 1.53
CA ALA A 122 -9.74 8.75 1.24
C ALA A 122 -10.24 8.55 -0.20
N GLY A 123 -11.55 8.32 -0.34
CA GLY A 123 -12.19 8.02 -1.62
C GLY A 123 -12.10 6.56 -2.07
N LEU A 124 -11.38 5.69 -1.36
CA LEU A 124 -11.36 4.23 -1.62
C LEU A 124 -12.14 3.44 -0.55
N ILE A 125 -12.16 3.97 0.68
CA ILE A 125 -12.98 3.45 1.79
C ILE A 125 -14.01 4.48 2.24
N ARG A 126 -15.12 4.01 2.81
CA ARG A 126 -16.23 4.84 3.30
C ARG A 126 -16.70 4.37 4.68
N SER A 127 -17.34 5.26 5.42
CA SER A 127 -18.02 4.86 6.65
C SER A 127 -19.32 4.11 6.31
N LYS A 128 -19.55 2.96 6.95
CA LYS A 128 -20.76 2.15 6.79
C LYS A 128 -21.94 2.89 7.45
N GLY A 129 -22.89 3.36 6.64
CA GLY A 129 -24.11 4.05 7.12
C GLY A 129 -24.19 5.55 6.81
N GLY A 130 -23.34 6.06 5.93
CA GLY A 130 -23.49 7.39 5.30
C GLY A 130 -24.13 7.29 3.92
#